data_AF-A0A2S0MBC0-F1
#
_entry.id   AF-A0A2S0MBC0-F1
#
_cell.length_a   1.000
_cell.length_b   1.000
_cell.length_c   1.000
_cell.angle_alpha   90.00
_cell.angle_beta   90.00
_cell.angle_gamma   90.00
#
_symmetry.space_group_name_H-M   'P 1'
#
loop_
_entity.id
_entity.type
_entity.pdbx_description
1 polymer ?
#
loop_
_entity_poly.entity_id
_entity_poly.type
_entity_poly.pdbx_seq_one_letter_code
_entity_poly.pdbx_strand_id
1 'polypeptide(L)'
;MDGAPEKGRTMTVVLTVRIGRIGVNPMETEEYGLDRRASALKKAGDWSGAIAALHERKALMGVGWTDDKLAKYLQHAGRFDEAMAEIQWLLDNSQRYVEQLLGHRPASVQQSSRAVHCMQVHRAAALICKREGRADLQAHHEHLAERYGAIRARLEPIAREAMKGSSGGSSGQRFPIDNEGVRDEKAVFEMRSGE
;
A
#
# COMPACT_ATOMS: atom_id res chain seq x y z
N MET A 1 -32.09 -56.33 -40.30
CA MET A 1 -30.82 -56.94 -39.88
C MET A 1 -29.72 -56.16 -40.56
N ASP A 2 -28.71 -55.61 -39.93
CA ASP A 2 -28.31 -55.37 -38.55
C ASP A 2 -26.97 -54.63 -38.70
N GLY A 3 -26.56 -53.84 -37.70
CA GLY A 3 -25.14 -53.50 -37.53
C GLY A 3 -24.69 -52.11 -37.99
N ALA A 4 -25.02 -51.13 -37.16
CA ALA A 4 -24.15 -50.11 -36.54
C ALA A 4 -22.65 -49.94 -36.94
N PRO A 5 -22.04 -48.77 -36.62
CA PRO A 5 -21.00 -48.09 -37.39
C PRO A 5 -19.61 -48.01 -36.70
N GLU A 6 -18.75 -47.14 -37.23
CA GLU A 6 -17.51 -46.57 -36.69
C GLU A 6 -16.20 -47.39 -36.75
N LYS A 7 -15.18 -46.77 -37.36
CA LYS A 7 -14.00 -46.28 -36.63
C LYS A 7 -13.24 -45.27 -37.50
N GLY A 8 -13.55 -43.99 -37.27
CA GLY A 8 -12.79 -42.87 -37.80
C GLY A 8 -11.36 -42.90 -37.27
N ARG A 9 -10.39 -42.71 -38.18
CA ARG A 9 -8.97 -42.56 -37.88
C ARG A 9 -8.78 -41.44 -36.84
N THR A 10 -8.26 -41.82 -35.68
CA THR A 10 -7.73 -40.90 -34.68
C THR A 10 -6.45 -40.29 -35.26
N MET A 11 -6.49 -39.04 -35.71
CA MET A 11 -5.28 -38.26 -35.96
C MET A 11 -4.73 -37.80 -34.61
N THR A 12 -3.68 -38.46 -34.15
CA THR A 12 -2.86 -37.97 -33.04
C THR A 12 -2.16 -36.69 -33.48
N VAL A 13 -2.73 -35.53 -33.11
CA VAL A 13 -2.04 -34.25 -33.22
C VAL A 13 -0.98 -34.22 -32.12
N VAL A 14 0.28 -34.45 -32.50
CA VAL A 14 1.43 -34.29 -31.62
C VAL A 14 1.59 -32.80 -31.34
N LEU A 15 0.96 -32.33 -30.27
CA LEU A 15 1.11 -30.98 -29.75
C LEU A 15 2.53 -30.88 -29.18
N THR A 16 3.47 -30.44 -30.02
CA THR A 16 4.84 -30.17 -29.59
C THR A 16 4.81 -28.87 -28.79
N VAL A 17 4.63 -28.98 -27.48
CA VAL A 17 4.80 -27.85 -26.55
C VAL A 17 6.27 -27.48 -26.54
N ARG A 18 6.67 -26.55 -27.42
CA ARG A 18 7.90 -25.78 -27.22
C ARG A 18 7.64 -24.89 -26.01
N ILE A 19 8.09 -25.36 -24.85
CA ILE A 19 8.35 -24.52 -23.68
C ILE A 19 9.55 -23.63 -24.06
N GLY A 20 9.28 -22.64 -24.91
CA GLY A 20 10.11 -21.46 -24.99
C GLY A 20 9.95 -20.77 -23.65
N ARG A 21 10.99 -20.84 -22.82
CA ARG A 21 11.20 -19.92 -21.70
C ARG A 21 10.83 -18.52 -22.21
N ILE A 22 9.66 -18.02 -21.81
CA ILE A 22 9.42 -16.59 -21.84
C ILE A 22 10.46 -16.05 -20.87
N GLY A 23 11.55 -15.54 -21.42
CA GLY A 23 12.50 -14.75 -20.69
C GLY A 23 11.77 -13.50 -20.25
N VAL A 24 11.09 -13.59 -19.10
CA VAL A 24 10.63 -12.42 -18.37
C VAL A 24 11.90 -11.65 -18.07
N ASN A 25 12.05 -10.51 -18.73
CA ASN A 25 13.17 -9.62 -18.48
C ASN A 25 13.11 -9.30 -16.97
N PRO A 26 14.12 -9.61 -16.14
CA PRO A 26 14.04 -9.49 -14.68
C PRO A 26 13.85 -8.04 -14.18
N MET A 27 13.75 -7.07 -15.09
CA MET A 27 13.48 -5.65 -14.83
C MET A 27 12.04 -5.19 -15.15
N GLU A 28 11.18 -6.02 -15.73
CA GLU A 28 9.77 -5.65 -15.99
C GLU A 28 8.83 -6.59 -15.25
N THR A 29 8.72 -6.38 -13.94
CA THR A 29 7.62 -6.98 -13.18
C THR A 29 6.30 -6.42 -13.69
N GLU A 30 5.23 -7.22 -13.62
CA GLU A 30 3.88 -6.81 -13.99
C GLU A 30 3.46 -5.52 -13.27
N GLU A 31 3.84 -5.41 -11.98
CA GLU A 31 3.68 -4.21 -11.17
C GLU A 31 4.32 -2.95 -11.79
N TYR A 32 5.57 -3.07 -12.27
CA TYR A 32 6.28 -1.96 -12.93
C TYR A 32 5.63 -1.60 -14.27
N GLY A 33 5.13 -2.60 -15.00
CA GLY A 33 4.34 -2.39 -16.21
C GLY A 33 3.10 -1.55 -15.96
N LEU A 34 2.36 -1.86 -14.89
CA LEU A 34 1.16 -1.12 -14.49
C LEU A 34 1.48 0.32 -14.05
N ASP A 35 2.60 0.55 -13.35
CA ASP A 35 2.99 1.91 -12.95
C ASP A 35 3.32 2.81 -14.16
N ARG A 36 4.04 2.26 -15.15
CA ARG A 36 4.31 2.97 -16.40
C ARG A 36 3.03 3.24 -17.18
N ARG A 37 2.12 2.26 -17.25
CA ARG A 37 0.81 2.41 -17.88
C ARG A 37 0.00 3.52 -17.22
N ALA A 38 -0.11 3.53 -15.90
CA ALA A 38 -0.79 4.59 -15.15
C ALA A 38 -0.20 5.97 -15.46
N SER A 39 1.12 6.08 -15.49
CA SER A 39 1.81 7.35 -15.81
C SER A 39 1.57 7.81 -17.25
N ALA A 40 1.49 6.89 -18.21
CA ALA A 40 1.21 7.19 -19.61
C ALA A 40 -0.24 7.66 -19.80
N LEU A 41 -1.20 6.96 -19.19
CA LEU A 41 -2.63 7.32 -19.23
C LEU A 41 -2.87 8.69 -18.59
N LYS A 42 -2.24 8.97 -17.45
CA LYS A 42 -2.25 10.30 -16.84
C LYS A 42 -1.77 11.38 -17.81
N LYS A 43 -0.64 11.16 -18.50
CA LYS A 43 -0.10 12.12 -19.48
C LYS A 43 -1.04 12.34 -20.66
N ALA A 44 -1.81 11.33 -21.04
CA ALA A 44 -2.83 11.41 -22.08
C ALA A 44 -4.14 12.08 -21.59
N GLY A 45 -4.26 12.40 -20.30
CA GLY A 45 -5.49 12.95 -19.70
C GLY A 45 -6.55 11.89 -19.36
N ASP A 46 -6.26 10.61 -19.58
CA ASP A 46 -7.14 9.50 -19.21
C ASP A 46 -6.95 9.15 -17.72
N TRP A 47 -7.62 9.92 -16.87
CA TRP A 47 -7.62 9.72 -15.42
C TRP A 47 -8.24 8.38 -15.01
N SER A 48 -9.33 7.98 -15.67
CA SER A 48 -10.04 6.73 -15.36
C SER A 48 -9.16 5.53 -15.63
N GLY A 49 -8.50 5.47 -16.79
CA GLY A 49 -7.56 4.41 -17.12
C GLY A 49 -6.33 4.41 -16.22
N ALA A 50 -5.81 5.58 -15.85
CA ALA A 50 -4.69 5.70 -14.93
C ALA A 50 -5.03 5.14 -13.53
N ILE A 51 -6.22 5.47 -13.01
CA ILE A 51 -6.72 4.98 -11.73
C ILE A 51 -6.93 3.45 -11.77
N ALA A 52 -7.52 2.93 -12.85
CA ALA A 52 -7.71 1.48 -13.02
C ALA A 52 -6.38 0.70 -12.97
N ALA A 53 -5.36 1.19 -13.68
CA ALA A 53 -4.03 0.57 -13.65
C ALA A 53 -3.38 0.60 -12.25
N LEU A 54 -3.62 1.64 -11.45
CA LEU A 54 -3.13 1.71 -10.07
C LEU A 54 -3.91 0.79 -9.12
N HIS A 55 -5.21 0.58 -9.33
CA HIS A 55 -5.97 -0.43 -8.58
C HIS A 55 -5.47 -1.85 -8.89
N GLU A 56 -5.22 -2.17 -10.17
CA GLU A 56 -4.61 -3.44 -10.57
C GLU A 56 -3.23 -3.62 -9.90
N ARG A 57 -2.40 -2.56 -9.90
CA ARG A 57 -1.08 -2.60 -9.25
C ARG A 57 -1.20 -2.85 -7.75
N LYS A 58 -2.10 -2.13 -7.07
CA LYS A 58 -2.39 -2.31 -5.64
C LYS A 58 -2.85 -3.73 -5.34
N ALA A 59 -3.72 -4.31 -6.18
CA ALA A 59 -4.20 -5.67 -6.01
C ALA A 59 -3.07 -6.71 -6.10
N LEU A 60 -2.10 -6.51 -7.02
CA LEU A 60 -0.93 -7.38 -7.12
C LEU A 60 0.02 -7.25 -5.93
N MET A 61 0.24 -6.03 -5.44
CA MET A 61 1.15 -5.78 -4.32
C MET A 61 0.56 -6.19 -2.97
N GLY A 62 -0.76 -6.12 -2.83
CA GLY A 62 -1.46 -6.35 -1.56
C GLY A 62 -0.93 -5.43 -0.46
N VAL A 63 -0.52 -6.01 0.66
CA VAL A 63 0.04 -5.30 1.83
C VAL A 63 1.35 -4.55 1.50
N GLY A 64 2.04 -4.90 0.41
CA GLY A 64 3.21 -4.17 -0.07
C GLY A 64 2.89 -2.83 -0.73
N TRP A 65 1.62 -2.50 -1.00
CA TRP A 65 1.21 -1.22 -1.55
C TRP A 65 1.33 -0.11 -0.49
N THR A 66 2.24 0.85 -0.71
CA THR A 66 2.48 1.95 0.22
C THR A 66 2.55 3.33 -0.43
N ASP A 67 2.26 3.42 -1.73
CA ASP A 67 2.36 4.64 -2.52
C ASP A 67 1.05 5.46 -2.40
N ASP A 68 1.19 6.77 -2.22
CA ASP A 68 0.05 7.71 -2.15
C ASP A 68 -0.42 8.17 -3.55
N LYS A 69 0.20 7.65 -4.62
CA LYS A 69 -0.10 7.98 -6.02
C LYS A 69 -1.55 7.75 -6.41
N LEU A 70 -2.17 6.65 -5.95
CA LEU A 70 -3.58 6.36 -6.22
C LEU A 70 -4.49 7.44 -5.62
N ALA A 71 -4.27 7.80 -4.35
CA ALA A 71 -5.02 8.87 -3.69
C ALA A 71 -4.88 10.21 -4.43
N LYS A 72 -3.67 10.56 -4.87
CA LYS A 72 -3.43 11.77 -5.66
C LYS A 72 -4.16 11.75 -7.01
N TYR A 73 -4.23 10.60 -7.68
CA TYR A 73 -4.90 10.49 -8.99
C TYR A 73 -6.41 10.56 -8.82
N LEU A 74 -6.96 9.93 -7.78
CA LEU A 74 -8.36 10.06 -7.39
C LEU A 74 -8.73 11.52 -7.11
N GLN A 75 -7.89 12.25 -6.36
CA GLN A 75 -8.06 13.68 -6.10
C GLN A 75 -8.08 14.50 -7.41
N HIS A 76 -7.12 14.27 -8.31
CA HIS A 76 -7.11 14.96 -9.60
C HIS A 76 -8.32 14.66 -10.49
N ALA A 77 -8.96 13.51 -10.32
CA ALA A 77 -10.19 13.13 -11.00
C ALA A 77 -11.46 13.67 -10.32
N GLY A 78 -11.34 14.48 -9.26
CA GLY A 78 -12.48 15.01 -8.48
C GLY A 78 -13.13 13.98 -7.55
N ARG A 79 -12.46 12.85 -7.28
CA ARG A 79 -12.96 11.73 -6.47
C ARG A 79 -12.38 11.81 -5.05
N PHE A 80 -12.71 12.89 -4.33
CA PHE A 80 -12.11 13.19 -3.02
C PHE A 80 -12.37 12.10 -1.98
N ASP A 81 -13.60 11.62 -1.84
CA ASP A 81 -13.94 10.62 -0.81
C ASP A 81 -13.17 9.32 -1.02
N GLU A 82 -12.98 8.92 -2.29
CA GLU A 82 -12.18 7.74 -2.64
C GLU A 82 -10.69 7.97 -2.40
N ALA A 83 -10.19 9.18 -2.65
CA ALA A 83 -8.82 9.54 -2.29
C ALA A 83 -8.60 9.42 -0.78
N MET A 84 -9.56 9.87 0.04
CA MET A 84 -9.50 9.75 1.49
C MET A 84 -9.65 8.31 1.98
N ALA A 85 -10.50 7.51 1.32
CA ALA A 85 -10.58 6.07 1.59
C ALA A 85 -9.25 5.35 1.31
N GLU A 86 -8.55 5.74 0.24
CA GLU A 86 -7.22 5.21 -0.07
C GLU A 86 -6.18 5.61 0.98
N ILE A 87 -6.20 6.87 1.44
CA ILE A 87 -5.36 7.33 2.57
C ILE A 87 -5.63 6.50 3.82
N GLN A 88 -6.90 6.29 4.18
CA GLN A 88 -7.26 5.50 5.35
C GLN A 88 -6.78 4.06 5.21
N TRP A 89 -6.92 3.46 4.03
CA TRP A 89 -6.42 2.11 3.77
C TRP A 89 -4.91 1.99 4.02
N LEU A 90 -4.12 2.99 3.60
CA LEU A 90 -2.67 3.01 3.84
C LEU A 90 -2.35 3.08 5.35
N LEU A 91 -3.10 3.90 6.10
CA LEU A 91 -2.95 4.01 7.56
C LEU A 91 -3.30 2.70 8.27
N ASP A 92 -4.43 2.08 7.91
CA ASP A 92 -4.92 0.84 8.49
C ASP A 92 -3.96 -0.34 8.23
N ASN A 93 -3.29 -0.36 7.07
CA ASN A 93 -2.36 -1.42 6.70
C ASN A 93 -0.90 -1.13 7.07
N SER A 94 -0.60 0.03 7.64
CA SER A 94 0.75 0.47 8.01
C SER A 94 1.52 -0.53 8.89
N GLN A 95 0.84 -1.12 9.87
CA GLN A 95 1.43 -2.11 10.77
C GLN A 95 1.76 -3.41 10.02
N ARG A 96 0.82 -3.93 9.21
CA ARG A 96 1.02 -5.17 8.44
C ARG A 96 2.16 -5.03 7.43
N TYR A 97 2.24 -3.88 6.78
CA TYR A 97 3.34 -3.55 5.87
C TYR A 97 4.70 -3.62 6.58
N VAL A 98 4.81 -2.96 7.74
CA VAL A 98 6.05 -2.93 8.51
C VAL A 98 6.41 -4.32 9.04
N GLU A 99 5.44 -5.10 9.50
CA GLU A 99 5.67 -6.49 9.95
C GLU A 99 6.18 -7.36 8.80
N GLN A 100 5.62 -7.21 7.59
CA GLN A 100 6.07 -7.94 6.41
C GLN A 100 7.53 -7.60 6.04
N LEU A 101 7.91 -6.32 6.12
CA LEU A 101 9.24 -5.86 5.72
C LEU A 101 10.30 -6.07 6.82
N LEU A 102 9.93 -5.82 8.08
CA LEU A 102 10.83 -5.66 9.21
C LEU A 102 10.47 -6.55 10.40
N GLY A 103 9.61 -7.57 10.24
CA GLY A 103 9.20 -8.46 11.34
C GLY A 103 10.35 -9.18 12.03
N HIS A 104 11.48 -9.38 11.33
CA HIS A 104 12.71 -9.94 11.88
C HIS A 104 13.57 -8.93 12.68
N ARG A 105 13.20 -7.65 12.67
CA ARG A 105 13.92 -6.56 13.36
C ARG A 105 13.29 -6.27 14.73
N PRO A 106 14.03 -5.64 15.65
CA PRO A 106 13.48 -5.22 16.94
C PRO A 106 12.24 -4.34 16.80
N ALA A 107 11.33 -4.43 17.77
CA ALA A 107 10.07 -3.68 17.77
C ALA A 107 10.28 -2.14 17.65
N SER A 108 11.36 -1.60 18.23
CA SER A 108 11.69 -0.17 18.11
C SER A 108 11.98 0.26 16.66
N VAL A 109 12.64 -0.60 15.88
CA VAL A 109 12.94 -0.38 14.47
C VAL A 109 11.65 -0.43 13.64
N GLN A 110 10.80 -1.42 13.91
CA GLN A 110 9.49 -1.56 13.28
C GLN A 110 8.64 -0.31 13.54
N GLN A 111 8.49 0.09 14.81
CA GLN A 111 7.68 1.26 15.18
C GLN A 111 8.24 2.58 14.65
N SER A 112 9.57 2.76 14.60
CA SER A 112 10.17 3.93 13.95
C SER A 112 9.82 3.99 12.46
N SER A 113 9.92 2.85 11.76
CA SER A 113 9.56 2.75 10.34
C SER A 113 8.07 3.02 10.10
N ARG A 114 7.18 2.47 10.94
CA ARG A 114 5.74 2.74 10.87
C ARG A 114 5.44 4.22 11.07
N ALA A 115 6.06 4.85 12.06
CA ALA A 115 5.87 6.27 12.32
C ALA A 115 6.30 7.15 11.13
N VAL A 116 7.40 6.80 10.43
CA VAL A 116 7.79 7.46 9.18
C VAL A 116 6.72 7.32 8.11
N HIS A 117 6.21 6.11 7.91
CA HIS A 117 5.19 5.84 6.90
C HIS A 117 3.89 6.63 7.20
N CYS A 118 3.35 6.53 8.42
CA CYS A 118 2.14 7.26 8.80
C CYS A 118 2.32 8.78 8.68
N MET A 119 3.48 9.32 9.06
CA MET A 119 3.79 10.74 8.87
C MET A 119 3.71 11.14 7.40
N GLN A 120 4.25 10.33 6.48
CA GLN A 120 4.21 10.61 5.05
C GLN A 120 2.78 10.54 4.49
N VAL A 121 2.02 9.52 4.88
CA VAL A 121 0.61 9.36 4.46
C VAL A 121 -0.24 10.54 4.93
N HIS A 122 -0.07 11.00 6.18
CA HIS A 122 -0.79 12.18 6.67
C HIS A 122 -0.36 13.48 5.97
N ARG A 123 0.91 13.65 5.61
CA ARG A 123 1.33 14.79 4.78
C ARG A 123 0.67 14.78 3.41
N ALA A 124 0.53 13.60 2.79
CA ALA A 124 -0.19 13.45 1.54
C ALA A 124 -1.68 13.81 1.70
N ALA A 125 -2.31 13.32 2.76
CA ALA A 125 -3.70 13.63 3.09
C ALA A 125 -3.92 15.14 3.28
N ALA A 126 -3.06 15.82 4.05
CA ALA A 126 -3.12 17.27 4.23
C ALA A 126 -3.04 18.03 2.90
N LEU A 127 -2.16 17.60 1.98
CA LEU A 127 -2.07 18.19 0.63
C LEU A 127 -3.33 17.98 -0.19
N ILE A 128 -3.96 16.80 -0.10
CA ILE A 128 -5.23 16.50 -0.77
C ILE A 128 -6.33 17.40 -0.20
N CYS A 129 -6.48 17.47 1.14
CA CYS A 129 -7.48 18.32 1.79
C CYS A 129 -7.31 19.80 1.46
N LYS A 130 -6.06 20.28 1.41
CA LYS A 130 -5.75 21.67 1.03
C LYS A 130 -6.25 22.02 -0.37
N ARG A 131 -6.10 21.11 -1.34
CA ARG A 131 -6.52 21.33 -2.73
C ARG A 131 -8.04 21.35 -2.90
N GLU A 132 -8.74 20.60 -2.06
CA GLU A 132 -10.22 20.57 -2.03
C GLU A 132 -10.84 21.64 -1.10
N GLY A 133 -10.03 22.53 -0.52
CA GLY A 133 -10.53 23.58 0.37
C GLY A 133 -11.05 23.10 1.73
N ARG A 134 -10.67 21.89 2.16
CA ARG A 134 -11.08 21.27 3.42
C ARG A 134 -10.10 21.60 4.55
N ALA A 135 -10.14 22.84 5.02
CA ALA A 135 -9.20 23.37 6.01
C ALA A 135 -9.23 22.62 7.36
N ASP A 136 -10.40 22.14 7.78
CA ASP A 136 -10.56 21.35 9.00
C ASP A 136 -9.80 20.02 8.93
N LEU A 137 -10.00 19.27 7.85
CA LEU A 137 -9.31 18.00 7.61
C LEU A 137 -7.81 18.19 7.35
N GLN A 138 -7.43 19.28 6.68
CA GLN A 138 -6.03 19.63 6.48
C GLN A 138 -5.31 19.79 7.83
N ALA A 139 -5.83 20.64 8.72
CA ALA A 139 -5.20 20.90 10.02
C ALA A 139 -5.12 19.62 10.87
N HIS A 140 -6.16 18.78 10.81
CA HIS A 140 -6.15 17.47 11.48
C HIS A 140 -5.00 16.58 11.00
N HIS A 141 -4.82 16.44 9.68
CA HIS A 141 -3.73 15.63 9.13
C HIS A 141 -2.34 16.24 9.32
N GLU A 142 -2.20 17.56 9.32
CA GLU A 142 -0.96 18.24 9.69
C GLU A 142 -0.57 17.92 11.14
N HIS A 143 -1.53 18.03 12.07
CA HIS A 143 -1.32 17.68 13.48
C HIS A 143 -0.91 16.20 13.65
N LEU A 144 -1.57 15.28 12.95
CA LEU A 144 -1.20 13.86 13.00
C LEU A 144 0.18 13.60 12.41
N ALA A 145 0.55 14.26 11.30
CA ALA A 145 1.89 14.15 10.73
C ALA A 145 2.97 14.62 11.72
N GLU A 146 2.74 15.74 12.42
CA GLU A 146 3.62 16.23 13.47
C GLU A 146 3.74 15.24 14.63
N ARG A 147 2.61 14.69 15.09
CA ARG A 147 2.58 13.67 16.16
C ARG A 147 3.41 12.45 15.80
N TYR A 148 3.25 11.90 14.60
CA TYR A 148 4.07 10.78 14.13
C TYR A 148 5.55 11.16 13.95
N GLY A 149 5.84 12.39 13.54
CA GLY A 149 7.19 12.94 13.53
C GLY A 149 7.84 12.95 14.92
N ALA A 150 7.09 13.35 15.95
CA ALA A 150 7.56 13.33 17.34
C ALA A 150 7.77 11.91 17.87
N ILE A 151 6.87 10.97 17.55
CA ILE A 151 7.03 9.55 17.88
C ILE A 151 8.32 9.00 17.26
N ARG A 152 8.53 9.23 15.96
CA ARG A 152 9.75 8.82 15.26
C ARG A 152 10.99 9.40 15.95
N ALA A 153 11.00 10.70 16.26
CA ALA A 153 12.16 11.35 16.90
C ALA A 153 12.53 10.70 18.24
N ARG A 154 11.54 10.23 19.01
CA ARG A 154 11.76 9.48 20.27
C ARG A 154 12.27 8.06 20.03
N LEU A 155 11.77 7.38 19.00
CA LEU A 155 12.11 5.99 18.71
C LEU A 155 13.44 5.83 17.97
N GLU A 156 13.84 6.79 17.15
CA GLU A 156 15.06 6.75 16.34
C GLU A 156 16.34 6.38 17.13
N PRO A 157 16.66 7.02 18.27
CA PRO A 157 17.85 6.63 19.04
C PRO A 157 17.77 5.19 19.55
N ILE A 158 16.59 4.76 20.02
CA ILE A 158 16.35 3.40 20.53
C ILE A 158 16.49 2.37 19.40
N ALA A 159 15.91 2.66 18.23
CA ALA A 159 16.02 1.83 17.04
C ALA A 159 17.47 1.69 16.58
N ARG A 160 18.23 2.79 16.59
CA ARG A 160 19.65 2.81 16.23
C ARG A 160 20.50 1.97 17.18
N GLU A 161 20.27 2.07 18.48
CA GLU A 161 20.98 1.24 19.47
C GLU A 161 20.58 -0.24 19.36
N ALA A 162 19.30 -0.55 19.17
CA ALA A 162 18.85 -1.93 18.98
C ALA A 162 19.47 -2.60 17.74
N MET A 163 19.71 -1.84 16.68
CA MET A 163 20.41 -2.32 15.48
C MET A 163 21.90 -2.59 15.71
N LYS A 164 22.56 -1.84 16.60
CA LYS A 164 23.95 -2.10 17.03
C LYS A 164 24.04 -3.28 18.00
N GLY A 165 23.06 -3.42 18.90
CA GLY A 165 23.02 -4.50 19.88
C GLY A 165 22.73 -5.87 19.26
N SER A 166 22.08 -5.94 18.11
CA SER A 166 21.76 -7.21 17.43
C SER A 166 22.98 -7.99 16.89
N SER A 167 24.19 -7.44 16.96
CA SER A 167 25.44 -8.19 16.74
C SER A 167 26.00 -8.86 18.01
N GLY A 168 25.32 -8.75 19.16
CA GLY A 168 25.66 -9.43 20.41
C GLY A 168 24.40 -9.97 21.09
N GLY A 169 24.41 -11.23 21.52
CA GLY A 169 23.21 -11.95 21.95
C GLY A 169 22.36 -11.33 23.06
N SER A 170 21.04 -11.49 22.90
CA SER A 170 19.96 -11.60 23.90
C SER A 170 19.97 -10.70 25.16
N SER A 171 19.04 -9.75 25.23
CA SER A 171 18.20 -9.56 26.42
C SER A 171 16.90 -8.86 26.06
N GLY A 172 15.78 -9.56 26.25
CA GLY A 172 14.45 -9.04 26.00
C GLY A 172 14.02 -8.04 27.07
N GLN A 173 13.94 -6.76 26.70
CA GLN A 173 13.11 -5.78 27.42
C GLN A 173 11.88 -5.48 26.56
N ARG A 174 10.72 -5.93 27.01
CA ARG A 174 9.42 -5.47 26.51
C ARG A 174 9.16 -4.10 27.13
N PHE A 175 9.21 -3.06 26.31
CA PHE A 175 8.66 -1.76 26.66
C PHE A 175 7.14 -1.80 26.46
N PRO A 176 6.32 -1.39 27.44
CA PRO A 176 4.90 -1.20 27.22
C PRO A 176 4.73 -0.04 26.23
N ILE A 177 4.10 -0.31 25.08
CA ILE A 177 3.63 0.71 24.14
C ILE A 177 2.14 0.83 24.39
N ASP A 178 1.72 1.96 24.93
CA ASP A 178 0.32 2.29 25.14
C ASP A 178 -0.39 2.32 23.79
N ASN A 179 -1.23 1.31 23.55
CA ASN A 179 -1.99 1.12 22.32
C ASN A 179 -3.34 1.86 22.36
N GLU A 180 -3.49 2.83 23.27
CA GLU A 180 -4.77 3.49 23.55
C GLU A 180 -5.19 4.50 22.47
N GLY A 181 -4.31 4.85 21.53
CA GLY A 181 -4.61 5.84 20.49
C GLY A 181 -5.32 5.33 19.23
N VAL A 182 -5.49 4.01 19.04
CA VAL A 182 -6.02 3.43 17.79
C VAL A 182 -7.55 3.21 17.84
N ARG A 183 -8.19 3.42 18.99
CA ARG A 183 -9.64 3.16 19.15
C ARG A 183 -10.55 4.31 18.71
N ASP A 184 -10.04 5.52 18.56
CA ASP A 184 -10.86 6.70 18.23
C ASP A 184 -11.00 7.01 16.73
N GLU A 185 -10.25 6.34 15.85
CA GLU A 185 -10.27 6.67 14.41
C GLU A 185 -11.56 6.20 13.70
N LYS A 186 -12.26 5.19 14.23
CA LYS A 186 -13.58 4.78 13.71
C LYS A 186 -14.71 5.75 14.08
N ALA A 187 -14.58 6.51 15.17
CA ALA A 187 -15.68 7.32 15.70
C ALA A 187 -15.89 8.64 14.92
N VAL A 188 -14.86 9.15 14.24
CA VAL A 188 -14.95 10.46 13.57
C VAL A 188 -15.62 10.37 12.20
N PHE A 189 -15.54 9.24 11.50
CA PHE A 189 -16.17 9.08 10.18
C PHE A 189 -17.66 8.76 10.27
N GLU A 190 -18.11 8.03 11.31
CA GLU A 190 -19.54 7.68 11.48
C GLU A 190 -20.41 8.82 12.03
N MET A 191 -19.83 9.93 12.51
CA MET A 191 -20.60 11.06 13.06
C MET A 191 -20.96 12.18 12.07
N ARG A 192 -20.60 12.09 10.78
CA ARG A 192 -20.89 13.15 9.78
C ARG A 192 -21.73 12.71 8.59
N SER A 193 -22.28 11.50 8.60
CA SER A 193 -23.20 10.99 7.56
C SER A 193 -24.68 11.02 7.97
N GLY A 194 -25.00 11.64 9.11
CA GLY A 194 -26.37 11.85 9.56
C GLY A 194 -26.59 13.29 9.95
N GLU A 195 -27.03 14.10 8.98
CA GLU A 195 -28.00 15.22 9.05
C GLU A 195 -27.82 16.19 7.87
#